data_AF-A0A846RLJ7-F1
#
_entry.id   AF-A0A846RLJ7-F1
#
_cell.length_a   1.000
_cell.length_b   1.000
_cell.length_c   1.000
_cell.angle_alpha   90.00
_cell.angle_beta   90.00
_cell.angle_gamma   90.00
#
_symmetry.space_group_name_H-M   'P 1'
#
loop_
_entity.id
_entity.type
_entity.pdbx_description
1 polymer ?
#
loop_
_entity_poly.entity_id
_entity_poly.type
_entity_poly.pdbx_seq_one_letter_code
_entity_poly.pdbx_strand_id
1 'polypeptide(L)'
;MEPFEVTIEQEVFCISERRQPTGNMSYDFLWLNGPVEGYGYTVALSHPDSRMSREELVDEVRGFLQGFYEPGGIGEEDFPDHGPTAGR
;
A
#
# COMPACT_ATOMS: atom_id res chain seq x y z
N MET A 1 -10.08 5.04 -11.90
CA MET A 1 -10.29 3.61 -11.62
C MET A 1 -11.22 3.48 -10.42
N GLU A 2 -12.13 2.52 -10.43
CA GLU A 2 -12.90 2.18 -9.23
C GLU A 2 -11.96 1.57 -8.18
N PRO A 3 -12.24 1.73 -6.87
CA PRO A 3 -11.46 1.07 -5.83
C PRO A 3 -11.41 -0.44 -6.06
N PHE A 4 -10.25 -1.05 -5.81
CA PHE A 4 -10.08 -2.49 -5.96
C PHE A 4 -9.19 -3.05 -4.87
N GLU A 5 -9.43 -4.31 -4.54
CA GLU A 5 -8.60 -5.06 -3.61
C GLU A 5 -7.51 -5.84 -4.36
N VAL A 6 -6.36 -5.97 -3.72
CA VAL A 6 -5.29 -6.88 -4.11
C VAL A 6 -4.86 -7.69 -2.90
N THR A 7 -4.54 -8.95 -3.14
CA THR A 7 -3.90 -9.82 -2.16
C THR A 7 -2.48 -10.15 -2.62
N ILE A 8 -1.49 -9.87 -1.78
CA ILE A 8 -0.07 -10.13 -2.02
C ILE A 8 0.49 -10.79 -0.76
N GLU A 9 1.03 -12.00 -0.89
CA GLU A 9 1.60 -12.74 0.27
C GLU A 9 0.62 -12.84 1.46
N GLN A 10 -0.67 -13.01 1.16
CA GLN A 10 -1.79 -13.04 2.11
C GLN A 10 -2.12 -11.69 2.78
N GLU A 11 -1.40 -10.63 2.43
CA GLU A 11 -1.72 -9.26 2.81
C GLU A 11 -2.73 -8.65 1.85
N VAL A 12 -3.74 -7.98 2.39
CA VAL A 12 -4.89 -7.48 1.65
C VAL A 12 -4.90 -5.96 1.69
N PHE A 13 -4.81 -5.36 0.51
CA PHE A 13 -4.86 -3.90 0.33
C PHE A 13 -6.07 -3.51 -0.49
N CYS A 14 -6.80 -2.48 -0.05
CA CYS A 14 -7.77 -1.76 -0.85
C CYS A 14 -7.11 -0.50 -1.41
N ILE A 15 -7.10 -0.38 -2.74
CA ILE A 15 -6.46 0.71 -3.46
C ILE A 15 -7.54 1.58 -4.08
N SER A 16 -7.46 2.89 -3.86
CA SER A 16 -8.42 3.85 -4.40
C SER A 16 -7.72 5.05 -5.03
N GLU A 17 -8.28 5.54 -6.14
CA GLU A 17 -7.84 6.78 -6.76
C GLU A 17 -8.42 7.99 -6.03
N ARG A 18 -7.58 9.01 -5.85
CA ARG A 18 -7.99 10.31 -5.31
C ARG A 18 -7.36 11.44 -6.11
N ARG A 19 -8.20 12.34 -6.64
CA ARG A 19 -7.72 13.58 -7.25
C ARG A 19 -7.49 14.64 -6.17
N GLN A 20 -6.29 15.18 -6.12
CA GLN A 20 -5.91 16.22 -5.16
C GLN A 20 -6.48 17.59 -5.56
N PRO A 21 -6.60 18.54 -4.62
CA PRO A 21 -7.03 19.91 -4.93
C PRO A 21 -6.18 20.62 -5.98
N THR A 22 -4.90 20.25 -6.09
CA THR A 22 -3.94 20.74 -7.10
C THR A 22 -4.19 20.19 -8.51
N GLY A 23 -5.10 19.23 -8.66
CA GLY A 23 -5.38 18.52 -9.90
C GLY A 23 -4.53 17.25 -10.09
N ASN A 24 -3.49 17.06 -9.29
CA ASN A 24 -2.65 15.86 -9.32
C ASN A 24 -3.40 14.60 -8.89
N MET A 25 -2.96 13.45 -9.37
CA MET A 25 -3.51 12.16 -8.95
C MET A 25 -2.75 11.60 -7.76
N SER A 26 -3.47 10.96 -6.86
CA SER A 26 -2.93 10.14 -5.79
C SER A 26 -3.65 8.79 -5.74
N TYR A 27 -2.97 7.80 -5.17
CA TYR A 27 -3.54 6.51 -4.85
C TYR A 27 -3.40 6.28 -3.35
N ASP A 28 -4.51 5.96 -2.72
CA ASP A 28 -4.55 5.61 -1.30
C ASP A 28 -4.59 4.09 -1.18
N PHE A 29 -3.65 3.55 -0.41
CA PHE A 29 -3.47 2.13 -0.14
C PHE A 29 -3.86 1.87 1.31
N LEU A 30 -4.99 1.21 1.53
CA LEU A 30 -5.47 0.82 2.84
C LEU A 30 -5.15 -0.65 3.10
N TRP A 31 -4.33 -0.95 4.11
CA TRP A 31 -3.99 -2.31 4.50
C TRP A 31 -5.07 -2.88 5.42
N LEU A 32 -5.93 -3.73 4.88
CA LEU A 32 -7.15 -4.21 5.55
C LEU A 32 -6.88 -5.18 6.70
N ASN A 33 -5.83 -5.99 6.58
CA ASN A 33 -5.38 -6.94 7.61
C ASN A 33 -4.03 -6.53 8.20
N GLY A 34 -3.66 -5.25 8.08
CA GLY A 34 -2.37 -4.72 8.53
C GLY A 34 -2.21 -4.69 10.05
N PRO A 35 -1.09 -4.13 10.54
CA PRO A 35 -0.72 -4.18 11.95
C PRO A 35 -1.73 -3.45 12.86
N VAL A 36 -2.38 -2.41 12.34
CA VAL A 36 -3.41 -1.65 13.03
C VAL A 36 -4.55 -1.31 12.08
N GLU A 37 -5.76 -1.18 12.62
CA GLU A 37 -6.93 -0.79 11.84
C GLU A 37 -6.70 0.57 11.18
N GLY A 38 -7.01 0.66 9.88
CA GLY A 38 -6.85 1.90 9.13
C GLY A 38 -5.43 2.20 8.66
N TYR A 39 -4.46 1.31 8.90
CA TYR A 39 -3.09 1.51 8.44
C TYR A 39 -2.99 1.52 6.92
N GLY A 40 -2.11 2.37 6.38
CA GLY A 40 -2.00 2.56 4.95
C GLY A 40 -1.07 3.71 4.59
N TYR A 41 -0.93 3.94 3.29
CA TYR A 41 -0.10 5.01 2.75
C TYR A 41 -0.70 5.60 1.48
N THR A 42 -0.19 6.77 1.08
CA THR A 42 -0.63 7.46 -0.13
C THR A 42 0.56 7.66 -1.06
N VAL A 43 0.41 7.31 -2.33
CA VAL A 43 1.34 7.69 -3.39
C VAL A 43 0.75 8.88 -4.14
N ALA A 44 1.43 10.02 -4.07
CA ALA A 44 1.05 11.24 -4.77
C ALA A 44 1.90 11.41 -6.03
N LEU A 45 1.27 11.54 -7.20
CA LEU A 45 1.96 11.81 -8.44
C LEU A 45 2.22 13.31 -8.60
N SER A 46 3.43 13.65 -9.02
CA SER A 46 3.85 15.05 -9.17
C SER A 46 3.29 15.75 -10.40
N HIS A 47 2.83 14.98 -11.41
CA HIS A 47 2.33 15.53 -12.68
C HIS A 47 0.83 15.23 -12.87
N PRO A 48 -0.01 16.22 -13.28
CA PRO A 48 -1.46 16.07 -13.39
C PRO A 48 -1.94 14.95 -14.31
N ASP A 49 -1.19 14.71 -15.39
CA ASP A 49 -1.50 13.71 -16.42
C ASP A 49 -0.89 12.34 -16.14
N SER A 50 0.01 12.22 -15.16
CA SER A 50 0.59 10.92 -14.79
C SER A 50 -0.47 10.04 -14.17
N ARG A 51 -0.45 8.76 -14.54
CA ARG A 51 -1.30 7.71 -14.00
C ARG A 51 -0.45 6.47 -13.78
N MET A 52 -0.83 5.67 -12.80
CA MET A 52 -0.28 4.34 -12.58
C MET A 52 -1.31 3.34 -13.10
N SER A 53 -0.83 2.38 -13.84
CA SER A 53 -1.56 1.17 -14.20
C SER A 53 -1.86 0.35 -12.95
N ARG A 54 -2.77 -0.62 -13.10
CA ARG A 54 -3.08 -1.54 -12.00
C ARG A 54 -1.84 -2.33 -11.60
N GLU A 55 -1.05 -2.75 -12.57
CA GLU A 55 0.18 -3.51 -12.38
C GLU A 55 1.21 -2.69 -11.58
N GLU A 56 1.42 -1.42 -11.92
CA GLU A 56 2.31 -0.53 -11.17
C GLU A 56 1.85 -0.34 -9.72
N LEU A 57 0.54 -0.21 -9.48
CA LEU A 57 0.01 -0.12 -8.12
C LEU A 57 0.22 -1.41 -7.32
N VAL A 58 0.14 -2.57 -7.97
CA VAL A 58 0.45 -3.86 -7.33
C VAL A 58 1.94 -3.96 -7.01
N ASP A 59 2.82 -3.47 -7.88
CA ASP A 59 4.26 -3.43 -7.63
C ASP A 59 4.63 -2.48 -6.48
N GLU A 60 3.93 -1.37 -6.32
CA GLU A 60 4.08 -0.50 -5.13
C GLU A 60 3.76 -1.25 -3.83
N VAL A 61 2.69 -2.04 -3.79
CA VAL A 61 2.35 -2.85 -2.60
C VAL A 61 3.43 -3.89 -2.32
N ARG A 62 3.97 -4.56 -3.35
CA ARG A 62 5.08 -5.52 -3.19
C ARG A 62 6.31 -4.85 -2.60
N GLY A 63 6.71 -3.70 -3.13
CA GLY A 63 7.86 -2.94 -2.64
C GLY A 63 7.66 -2.48 -1.20
N PHE A 64 6.45 -2.01 -0.87
CA PHE A 64 6.09 -1.63 0.48
C PHE A 64 6.20 -2.81 1.46
N LEU A 65 5.59 -3.97 1.15
CA LEU A 65 5.65 -5.15 2.01
C LEU A 65 7.08 -5.66 2.20
N GLN A 66 7.88 -5.65 1.13
CA GLN A 66 9.29 -6.01 1.21
C GLN A 66 10.05 -5.11 2.19
N GLY A 67 9.89 -3.79 2.11
CA GLY A 67 10.55 -2.85 3.03
C GLY A 67 9.95 -2.85 4.44
N PHE A 68 8.69 -3.23 4.57
CA PHE A 68 8.04 -3.37 5.88
C PHE A 68 8.58 -4.58 6.64
N TYR A 69 8.75 -5.73 5.97
CA TYR A 69 9.15 -6.99 6.58
C TYR A 69 10.64 -7.33 6.47
N GLU A 70 11.45 -6.52 5.78
CA GLU A 70 12.90 -6.73 5.77
C GLU A 70 13.50 -6.53 7.18
N PRO A 71 14.64 -7.18 7.50
CA PRO A 71 15.31 -6.98 8.79
C PRO A 71 15.65 -5.50 9.03
N GLY A 72 15.23 -4.97 10.18
CA GLY A 72 15.32 -3.54 10.50
C GLY A 72 14.35 -2.65 9.72
N GLY A 73 13.32 -3.25 9.09
CA GLY A 73 12.20 -2.55 8.48
C GLY A 73 11.15 -2.12 9.52
N ILE A 74 10.17 -1.35 9.04
CA ILE A 74 9.11 -0.74 9.86
C ILE A 74 8.37 -1.78 10.71
N GLY A 75 8.11 -2.97 10.15
CA GLY A 75 7.38 -4.02 10.85
C GLY A 75 8.10 -4.52 12.09
N GLU A 76 9.41 -4.74 12.01
CA GLU A 76 10.19 -5.26 13.14
C GLU A 76 10.31 -4.23 14.27
N GLU A 77 10.50 -2.95 13.94
CA GLU A 77 10.73 -1.89 14.92
C GLU A 77 9.43 -1.33 15.52
N ASP A 78 8.43 -1.05 14.69
CA ASP A 78 7.20 -0.36 15.11
C ASP A 78 6.05 -1.31 15.42
N PHE A 79 6.05 -2.53 14.85
CA PHE A 79 4.96 -3.49 14.96
C PHE A 79 5.43 -4.93 15.26
N PRO A 80 6.17 -5.16 16.36
CA PRO A 80 6.82 -6.45 16.64
C PRO A 80 5.86 -7.63 16.81
N ASP A 81 4.58 -7.38 17.12
CA ASP A 81 3.53 -8.40 17.23
C ASP A 81 2.84 -8.73 15.89
N HIS A 82 3.18 -7.99 14.82
CA HIS A 82 2.62 -8.18 13.48
C HIS A 82 3.67 -8.85 12.57
N GLY A 83 3.53 -10.16 12.40
CA GLY A 83 4.34 -10.93 11.46
C GLY A 83 3.63 -11.13 10.11
N PRO A 84 4.37 -11.52 9.06
CA PRO A 84 3.81 -11.83 7.75
C PRO A 84 2.71 -12.87 7.84
N THR A 85 1.56 -12.58 7.24
CA THR A 85 0.44 -13.54 7.22
C THR A 85 0.83 -14.82 6.46
N ALA A 86 1.74 -14.73 5.47
CA ALA A 86 2.29 -15.87 4.75
C ALA A 86 2.99 -16.95 5.61
N GLY A 87 3.40 -16.60 6.84
CA GLY A 87 4.05 -17.51 7.77
C GLY A 87 3.15 -18.01 8.92
N ARG A 88 1.86 -17.68 8.91
CA ARG A 88 0.91 -18.01 10.00
C ARG A 88 0.10 -19.27 9.75
#